data_AF-A0A8S1DSY5-F1
#
_entry.id   AF-A0A8S1DSY5-F1
#
_cell.length_a   1.000
_cell.length_b   1.000
_cell.length_c   1.000
_cell.angle_alpha   90.00
_cell.angle_beta   90.00
_cell.angle_gamma   90.00
#
_symmetry.space_group_name_H-M   'P 1'
#
loop_
_entity.id
_entity.type
_entity.pdbx_description
1 polymer ?
#
loop_
_entity_poly.entity_id
_entity_poly.type
_entity_poly.pdbx_seq_one_letter_code
_entity_poly.pdbx_strand_id
1 'polypeptide(L)'
;MAYLDDNAKKSKGAVMIVLSLVLTMFGSTIGFLLASFSLKFYIDPGVTPDFGTTDPRWIGAWWLGWGPLGVMTLVFAIMMSMFPRTLPRAMQRKVKAAVAAGRSYVPEEIPKPSLEDFWKTMKRLFKNKILMCNNLSTTFIIFGYDGQMLFLPKYMETQFNISATASNLATGSIGLLCTAAGLLVSAFFIFKFKPRARYLAAWNVFTEMMDVVGFLSILMISCESLNFQWSTLPDGGKTIDMPCNSNCACDSSIKYSPVCHLSSRETFFSPCHAGCQDSFFSQNGTKVFSDCSCTADNGPVLDGPCPLDCRSAFIIFIVVQCVQRFLGATGRAGNCLIQFRCVDVADKAVAFALLEVLLCVFVFIPGPILYGHLIDMTCTLWGMTCGKTGNCWIYDAEKLRYYVYMPIFGLL
;
A
#
# COMPACT_ATOMS: atom_id res chain seq x y z
N MET A 1 -17.95 -8.72 11.72
CA MET A 1 -17.71 -10.17 11.91
C MET A 1 -18.49 -10.75 13.07
N ALA A 2 -18.32 -10.26 14.31
CA ALA A 2 -19.03 -10.79 15.50
C ALA A 2 -20.56 -10.82 15.34
N TYR A 3 -21.17 -9.70 14.92
CA TYR A 3 -22.63 -9.65 14.66
C TYR A 3 -23.10 -10.70 13.63
N LEU A 4 -22.29 -10.97 12.60
CA LEU A 4 -22.62 -12.00 11.60
C LEU A 4 -22.53 -13.40 12.22
N ASP A 5 -21.50 -13.70 13.02
CA ASP A 5 -21.34 -15.00 13.67
C ASP A 5 -22.50 -15.30 14.64
N ASP A 6 -22.92 -14.31 15.43
CA ASP A 6 -24.00 -14.43 16.42
C ASP A 6 -25.39 -14.61 15.79
N ASN A 7 -25.61 -14.02 14.62
CA ASN A 7 -26.92 -14.03 13.95
C ASN A 7 -27.01 -15.07 12.82
N ALA A 8 -25.88 -15.58 12.33
CA ALA A 8 -25.79 -16.59 11.28
C ALA A 8 -26.35 -17.96 11.72
N LYS A 9 -26.63 -18.83 10.75
CA LYS A 9 -26.72 -20.27 11.03
C LYS A 9 -25.29 -20.80 11.11
N LYS A 10 -24.97 -21.65 12.11
CA LYS A 10 -23.64 -22.29 12.21
C LYS A 10 -23.18 -22.97 10.91
N SER A 11 -24.12 -23.55 10.16
CA SER A 11 -23.84 -24.17 8.85
C SER A 11 -23.47 -23.20 7.73
N LYS A 12 -23.87 -21.92 7.84
CA LYS A 12 -23.59 -20.86 6.84
C LYS A 12 -22.66 -19.75 7.38
N GLY A 13 -22.28 -19.80 8.66
CA GLY A 13 -21.46 -18.78 9.32
C GLY A 13 -20.10 -18.60 8.64
N ALA A 14 -19.40 -19.71 8.40
CA ALA A 14 -18.11 -19.68 7.70
C ALA A 14 -18.21 -19.08 6.29
N VAL A 15 -19.29 -19.36 5.55
CA VAL A 15 -19.51 -18.80 4.20
C VAL A 15 -19.77 -17.29 4.27
N MET A 16 -20.57 -16.82 5.22
CA MET A 16 -20.83 -15.39 5.40
C MET A 16 -19.59 -14.62 5.84
N ILE A 17 -18.73 -15.22 6.67
CA ILE A 17 -17.44 -14.63 7.06
C ILE A 17 -16.53 -14.48 5.83
N VAL A 18 -16.37 -15.53 5.04
CA VAL A 18 -15.57 -15.49 3.80
C VAL A 18 -16.14 -14.45 2.82
N LEU A 19 -17.47 -14.41 2.64
CA LEU A 19 -18.12 -13.42 1.79
C LEU A 19 -17.84 -11.99 2.28
N SER A 20 -17.90 -11.73 3.58
CA SER A 20 -17.59 -10.40 4.12
C SER A 20 -16.12 -10.03 3.94
N LEU A 21 -15.17 -10.96 4.04
CA LEU A 21 -13.75 -10.69 3.74
C LEU A 21 -13.54 -10.31 2.27
N VAL A 22 -14.22 -11.02 1.36
CA VAL A 22 -14.18 -10.72 -0.07
C VAL A 22 -14.78 -9.34 -0.37
N LEU A 23 -15.93 -9.00 0.25
CA LEU A 23 -16.55 -7.68 0.12
C LEU A 23 -15.65 -6.55 0.62
N THR A 24 -14.91 -6.77 1.73
CA THR A 24 -13.91 -5.81 2.20
C THR A 24 -12.83 -5.55 1.14
N MET A 25 -12.35 -6.59 0.45
CA MET A 25 -11.35 -6.43 -0.63
C MET A 25 -11.90 -5.65 -1.82
N PHE A 26 -13.14 -5.91 -2.23
CA PHE A 26 -13.79 -5.11 -3.27
C PHE A 26 -13.93 -3.64 -2.87
N GLY A 27 -14.27 -3.37 -1.60
CA GLY A 27 -14.30 -2.01 -1.05
C GLY A 27 -12.94 -1.31 -1.18
N SER A 28 -11.84 -2.00 -0.84
CA SER A 28 -10.49 -1.47 -1.02
C SER A 28 -10.17 -1.19 -2.49
N THR A 29 -10.54 -2.08 -3.42
CA THR A 29 -10.34 -1.84 -4.86
C THR A 29 -11.10 -0.62 -5.35
N ILE A 30 -12.35 -0.42 -4.94
CA ILE A 30 -13.13 0.78 -5.28
C ILE A 30 -12.44 2.04 -4.72
N GLY A 31 -11.90 1.98 -3.50
CA GLY A 31 -11.13 3.08 -2.91
C GLY A 31 -9.92 3.48 -3.76
N PHE A 32 -9.11 2.52 -4.20
CA PHE A 32 -7.99 2.80 -5.10
C PHE A 32 -8.43 3.30 -6.48
N LEU A 33 -9.53 2.78 -7.04
CA LEU A 33 -10.08 3.28 -8.30
C LEU A 33 -10.53 4.74 -8.17
N LEU A 34 -11.17 5.10 -7.05
CA LEU A 34 -11.54 6.47 -6.75
C LEU A 34 -10.29 7.36 -6.55
N ALA A 35 -9.24 6.85 -5.90
CA ALA A 35 -7.97 7.55 -5.77
C ALA A 35 -7.33 7.79 -7.15
N SER A 36 -7.24 6.77 -8.01
CA SER A 36 -6.77 6.91 -9.40
C SER A 36 -7.60 7.92 -10.20
N PHE A 37 -8.93 7.91 -10.04
CA PHE A 37 -9.80 8.89 -10.69
C PHE A 37 -9.49 10.32 -10.19
N SER A 38 -9.34 10.49 -8.88
CA SER A 38 -9.05 11.79 -8.25
C SER A 38 -7.67 12.32 -8.66
N LEU A 39 -6.67 11.44 -8.77
CA LEU A 39 -5.30 11.80 -9.13
C LEU A 39 -5.12 12.16 -10.62
N LYS A 40 -6.12 11.87 -11.47
CA LYS A 40 -6.15 12.29 -12.88
C LYS A 40 -6.40 13.78 -13.04
N PHE A 41 -6.99 14.44 -12.06
CA PHE A 41 -7.19 15.89 -12.08
C PHE A 41 -6.06 16.59 -11.34
N TYR A 42 -5.62 17.74 -11.84
CA TYR A 42 -4.61 18.54 -11.15
C TYR A 42 -5.16 19.07 -9.82
N ILE A 43 -4.29 19.26 -8.83
CA ILE A 43 -4.66 19.66 -7.47
C ILE A 43 -5.54 20.92 -7.43
N ASP A 44 -5.28 21.87 -8.34
CA ASP A 44 -6.05 23.09 -8.53
C ASP A 44 -6.95 22.95 -9.76
N PRO A 45 -8.28 22.79 -9.61
CA PRO A 45 -9.19 22.53 -10.72
C PRO A 45 -9.28 23.68 -11.75
N GLY A 46 -8.89 24.89 -11.36
CA GLY A 46 -8.90 26.08 -12.21
C GLY A 46 -7.63 26.30 -13.03
N VAL A 47 -6.60 25.46 -12.87
CA VAL A 47 -5.31 25.60 -13.55
C VAL A 47 -5.04 24.38 -14.42
N THR A 48 -4.85 24.58 -15.71
CA THR A 48 -4.37 23.54 -16.63
C THR A 48 -2.87 23.70 -16.80
N PRO A 49 -2.04 22.80 -16.24
CA PRO A 49 -0.60 22.88 -16.40
C PRO A 49 -0.17 22.52 -17.82
N ASP A 50 0.96 23.09 -18.26
CA ASP A 50 1.57 22.81 -19.58
C ASP A 50 2.34 21.47 -19.62
N PHE A 51 2.29 20.69 -18.53
CA PHE A 51 3.02 19.42 -18.37
C PHE A 51 2.08 18.24 -18.09
N GLY A 52 2.52 17.04 -18.44
CA GLY A 52 1.73 15.79 -18.37
C GLY A 52 1.66 15.14 -16.98
N THR A 53 0.89 14.05 -16.87
CA THR A 53 0.64 13.34 -15.60
C THR A 53 1.79 12.45 -15.12
N THR A 54 2.78 12.20 -15.97
CA THR A 54 4.03 11.49 -15.64
C THR A 54 5.11 12.44 -15.15
N ASP A 55 4.91 13.75 -15.30
CA ASP A 55 5.87 14.74 -14.82
C ASP A 55 5.85 14.78 -13.28
N PRO A 56 6.99 14.77 -12.58
CA PRO A 56 6.99 14.79 -11.12
C PRO A 56 6.41 16.08 -10.50
N ARG A 57 6.22 17.14 -11.30
CA ARG A 57 5.47 18.34 -10.91
C ARG A 57 3.96 18.08 -10.76
N TRP A 58 3.45 16.98 -11.32
CA TRP A 58 2.04 16.64 -11.26
C TRP A 58 1.63 16.21 -9.85
N ILE A 59 0.76 16.99 -9.23
CA ILE A 59 0.11 16.62 -7.97
C ILE A 59 -1.37 16.47 -8.27
N GLY A 60 -1.89 15.26 -8.11
CA GLY A 60 -3.29 14.97 -8.32
C GLY A 60 -4.19 15.54 -7.21
N ALA A 61 -5.48 15.74 -7.50
CA ALA A 61 -6.49 16.23 -6.57
C ALA A 61 -6.87 15.17 -5.51
N TRP A 62 -5.91 14.80 -4.65
CA TRP A 62 -6.04 13.78 -3.61
C TRP A 62 -7.21 14.01 -2.64
N TRP A 63 -7.64 15.26 -2.49
CA TRP A 63 -8.71 15.66 -1.58
C TRP A 63 -10.13 15.39 -2.13
N LEU A 64 -10.26 15.17 -3.44
CA LEU A 64 -11.56 15.07 -4.14
C LEU A 64 -12.44 13.94 -3.58
N GLY A 65 -11.82 12.85 -3.12
CA GLY A 65 -12.54 11.67 -2.63
C GLY A 65 -13.15 11.81 -1.23
N TRP A 66 -12.66 12.73 -0.38
CA TRP A 66 -13.05 12.77 1.03
C TRP A 66 -14.52 13.11 1.26
N GLY A 67 -15.04 14.09 0.52
CA GLY A 67 -16.44 14.54 0.65
C GLY A 67 -17.44 13.41 0.35
N PRO A 68 -17.42 12.81 -0.85
CA PRO A 68 -18.33 11.72 -1.22
C PRO A 68 -18.22 10.50 -0.28
N LEU A 69 -17.00 10.11 0.10
CA LEU A 69 -16.78 8.99 1.02
C LEU A 69 -17.32 9.29 2.44
N GLY A 70 -17.16 10.51 2.93
CA GLY A 70 -17.71 10.95 4.21
C GLY A 70 -19.24 10.88 4.25
N VAL A 71 -19.90 11.34 3.18
CA VAL A 71 -21.37 11.25 3.07
C VAL A 71 -21.83 9.81 2.98
N MET A 72 -21.19 8.97 2.14
CA MET A 72 -21.54 7.55 2.04
C MET A 72 -21.39 6.82 3.38
N THR A 73 -20.27 7.02 4.08
CA THR A 73 -20.02 6.38 5.37
C THR A 73 -21.04 6.80 6.43
N LEU A 74 -21.45 8.08 6.46
CA LEU A 74 -22.51 8.56 7.34
C LEU A 74 -23.85 7.86 7.05
N VAL A 75 -24.24 7.77 5.78
CA VAL A 75 -25.47 7.07 5.37
C VAL A 75 -25.45 5.62 5.81
N PHE A 76 -24.35 4.89 5.57
CA PHE A 76 -24.22 3.50 6.01
C PHE A 76 -24.19 3.35 7.53
N ALA A 77 -23.59 4.29 8.27
CA ALA A 77 -23.60 4.29 9.73
C ALA A 77 -25.03 4.43 10.28
N ILE A 78 -25.84 5.34 9.70
CA ILE A 78 -27.26 5.49 10.06
C ILE A 78 -28.02 4.20 9.76
N MET A 79 -27.86 3.62 8.57
CA MET A 79 -28.52 2.36 8.21
C MET A 79 -28.15 1.22 9.16
N MET A 80 -26.87 1.11 9.53
CA MET A 80 -26.39 0.09 10.48
C MET A 80 -26.92 0.31 11.90
N SER A 81 -27.11 1.57 12.32
CA SER A 81 -27.69 1.89 13.63
C SER A 81 -29.15 1.43 13.78
N MET A 82 -29.88 1.29 12.66
CA MET A 82 -31.25 0.79 12.63
C MET A 82 -31.35 -0.74 12.77
N PHE A 83 -30.24 -1.48 12.69
CA PHE A 83 -30.28 -2.93 12.84
C PHE A 83 -30.45 -3.33 14.31
N PRO A 84 -31.39 -4.26 14.62
CA PRO A 84 -31.56 -4.78 15.96
C PRO A 84 -30.35 -5.63 16.37
N ARG A 85 -29.98 -5.60 17.65
CA ARG A 85 -28.84 -6.37 18.20
C ARG A 85 -28.89 -7.88 17.87
N THR A 86 -30.09 -8.45 17.84
CA THR A 86 -30.32 -9.83 17.41
C THR A 86 -31.46 -9.87 16.40
N LEU A 87 -31.24 -10.52 15.27
CA LEU A 87 -32.28 -10.71 14.27
C LEU A 87 -33.43 -11.56 14.84
N PRO A 88 -34.71 -11.23 14.56
CA PRO A 88 -35.86 -12.00 15.04
C PRO A 88 -35.77 -13.50 14.70
N ARG A 89 -35.24 -13.84 13.51
CA ARG A 89 -35.01 -15.22 13.09
C ARG A 89 -33.89 -15.92 13.86
N ALA A 90 -32.90 -15.19 14.37
CA ALA A 90 -31.86 -15.76 15.24
C ALA A 90 -32.44 -16.05 16.63
N MET A 91 -33.22 -15.12 17.19
CA MET A 91 -33.98 -15.31 18.43
C MET A 91 -34.89 -16.54 18.36
N GLN A 92 -35.73 -16.65 17.32
CA GLN A 92 -36.61 -17.81 17.13
C GLN A 92 -35.87 -19.15 17.09
N ARG A 93 -34.64 -19.18 16.52
CA ARG A 93 -33.81 -20.39 16.50
C ARG A 93 -33.29 -20.75 17.88
N LYS A 94 -32.85 -19.76 18.66
CA LYS A 94 -32.41 -19.97 20.05
C LYS A 94 -33.57 -20.48 20.92
N VAL A 95 -34.76 -19.90 20.77
CA VAL A 95 -35.99 -20.36 21.45
C VAL A 95 -36.32 -21.81 21.09
N LYS A 96 -36.40 -22.14 19.79
CA LYS A 96 -36.69 -23.50 19.33
C LYS A 96 -35.67 -24.52 19.83
N ALA A 97 -34.38 -24.17 19.85
CA ALA A 97 -33.33 -25.04 20.35
C ALA A 97 -33.43 -25.28 21.87
N ALA A 98 -33.81 -24.26 22.65
CA ALA A 98 -34.05 -24.41 24.08
C ALA A 98 -35.25 -25.33 24.36
N VAL A 99 -36.37 -25.09 23.68
CA VAL A 99 -37.59 -25.91 23.81
C VAL A 99 -37.34 -27.36 23.40
N ALA A 100 -36.60 -27.60 22.30
CA ALA A 100 -36.22 -28.95 21.87
C ALA A 100 -35.30 -29.67 22.87
N ALA A 101 -34.54 -28.93 23.69
CA ALA A 101 -33.73 -29.46 24.77
C ALA A 101 -34.51 -29.63 26.09
N GLY A 102 -35.84 -29.44 26.08
CA GLY A 102 -36.69 -29.51 27.26
C GLY A 102 -36.49 -28.35 28.25
N ARG A 103 -35.93 -27.22 27.80
CA ARG A 103 -35.62 -26.05 28.62
C ARG A 103 -36.46 -24.85 28.19
N SER A 104 -36.91 -24.05 29.15
CA SER A 104 -37.48 -22.73 28.87
C SER A 104 -36.39 -21.81 28.33
N TYR A 105 -36.69 -21.09 27.24
CA TYR A 105 -35.79 -20.05 26.75
C TYR A 105 -35.84 -18.85 27.71
N VAL A 106 -34.85 -18.76 28.58
CA VAL A 106 -34.53 -17.53 29.30
C VAL A 106 -33.58 -16.75 28.38
N PRO A 107 -33.88 -15.49 28.03
CA PRO A 107 -32.88 -14.63 27.39
C PRO A 107 -31.63 -14.67 28.27
N GLU A 108 -30.52 -15.13 27.71
CA GLU A 108 -29.24 -15.18 28.42
C GLU A 108 -28.95 -13.74 28.85
N GLU A 109 -29.15 -13.42 30.13
CA GLU A 109 -28.69 -12.17 30.71
C GLU A 109 -27.19 -12.17 30.50
N ILE A 110 -26.71 -11.32 29.60
CA ILE A 110 -25.29 -11.17 29.34
C ILE A 110 -24.70 -10.82 30.72
N PRO A 111 -23.82 -11.67 31.29
CA PRO A 111 -23.18 -11.36 32.56
C PRO A 111 -22.60 -9.96 32.43
N LYS A 112 -22.82 -9.10 33.44
CA LYS A 112 -22.29 -7.73 33.41
C LYS A 112 -20.82 -7.82 33.00
N PRO A 113 -20.38 -7.07 31.96
CA PRO A 113 -19.01 -7.16 31.50
C PRO A 113 -18.09 -6.85 32.68
N SER A 114 -17.39 -7.87 33.16
CA SER A 114 -16.48 -7.76 34.29
C SER A 114 -15.06 -7.61 33.78
N LEU A 115 -14.34 -6.60 34.28
CA LEU A 115 -12.92 -6.44 33.99
C LEU A 115 -12.11 -7.65 34.47
N GLU A 116 -12.58 -8.32 35.52
CA GLU A 116 -11.95 -9.54 36.02
C GLU A 116 -12.05 -10.68 34.99
N ASP A 117 -13.23 -10.88 34.40
CA ASP A 117 -13.43 -11.89 33.36
C ASP A 117 -12.63 -11.58 32.09
N PHE A 118 -12.53 -10.30 31.73
CA PHE A 118 -11.66 -9.85 30.64
C PHE A 118 -10.20 -10.21 30.91
N TRP A 119 -9.66 -9.85 32.09
CA TRP A 119 -8.27 -10.14 32.44
C TRP A 119 -7.99 -11.64 32.57
N LYS A 120 -8.97 -12.41 33.06
CA LYS A 120 -8.88 -13.88 33.11
C LYS A 120 -8.82 -14.47 31.70
N THR A 121 -9.64 -13.98 30.78
CA THR A 121 -9.63 -14.36 29.37
C THR A 121 -8.30 -13.99 28.71
N MET A 122 -7.83 -12.76 28.92
CA MET A 122 -6.53 -12.31 28.40
C MET A 122 -5.37 -13.18 28.91
N LYS A 123 -5.32 -13.49 30.21
CA LYS A 123 -4.30 -14.40 30.77
C LYS A 123 -4.37 -15.79 30.15
N ARG A 124 -5.56 -16.32 29.86
CA ARG A 124 -5.72 -17.61 29.17
C ARG A 124 -5.20 -17.53 27.74
N LEU A 125 -5.52 -16.47 27.00
CA LEU A 125 -5.05 -16.26 25.62
C LEU A 125 -3.54 -16.11 25.53
N PHE A 126 -2.92 -15.30 26.41
CA PHE A 126 -1.46 -15.15 26.46
C PHE A 126 -0.72 -16.44 26.84
N LYS A 127 -1.33 -17.33 27.63
CA LYS A 127 -0.76 -18.65 27.95
C LYS A 127 -0.87 -19.66 26.80
N ASN A 128 -1.73 -19.41 25.82
CA ASN A 128 -1.89 -20.27 24.67
C ASN A 128 -0.73 -20.07 23.69
N LYS A 129 0.28 -20.93 23.78
CA LYS A 129 1.51 -20.87 22.96
C LYS A 129 1.20 -20.90 21.46
N ILE A 130 0.24 -21.70 21.01
CA ILE A 130 -0.10 -21.81 19.59
C ILE A 130 -0.65 -20.47 19.08
N LEU A 131 -1.55 -19.86 19.84
CA LEU A 131 -2.12 -18.55 19.49
C LEU A 131 -1.05 -17.46 19.48
N MET A 132 -0.20 -17.39 20.50
CA MET A 132 0.84 -16.35 20.60
C MET A 132 1.89 -16.49 19.51
N CYS A 133 2.37 -17.70 19.22
CA CYS A 133 3.33 -17.91 18.12
C CYS A 133 2.70 -17.54 16.76
N ASN A 134 1.43 -17.91 16.54
CA ASN A 134 0.74 -17.56 15.31
C ASN A 134 0.54 -16.04 15.18
N ASN A 135 0.08 -15.36 16.24
CA ASN A 135 -0.10 -13.92 16.23
C ASN A 135 1.23 -13.15 16.05
N LEU A 136 2.29 -13.60 16.72
CA LEU A 136 3.61 -13.00 16.60
C LEU A 136 4.18 -13.17 15.19
N SER A 137 4.07 -14.38 14.62
CA SER A 137 4.44 -14.63 13.23
C SER A 137 3.67 -13.73 12.26
N THR A 138 2.35 -13.63 12.41
CA THR A 138 1.53 -12.71 11.60
C THR A 138 1.94 -11.25 11.77
N THR A 139 2.34 -10.85 12.98
CA THR A 139 2.79 -9.47 13.25
C THR A 139 4.08 -9.15 12.49
N PHE A 140 5.09 -10.02 12.57
CA PHE A 140 6.35 -9.83 11.83
C PHE A 140 6.15 -9.82 10.31
N ILE A 141 5.32 -10.71 9.80
CA ILE A 141 4.98 -10.76 8.37
C ILE A 141 4.33 -9.44 7.95
N ILE A 142 3.25 -9.02 8.62
CA ILE A 142 2.54 -7.80 8.24
C ILE A 142 3.45 -6.57 8.38
N PHE A 143 4.36 -6.55 9.37
CA PHE A 143 5.35 -5.48 9.47
C PHE A 143 6.23 -5.38 8.22
N GLY A 144 6.80 -6.50 7.75
CA GLY A 144 7.61 -6.51 6.54
C GLY A 144 6.82 -6.03 5.30
N TYR A 145 5.54 -6.39 5.21
CA TYR A 145 4.67 -5.96 4.12
C TYR A 145 4.20 -4.50 4.26
N ASP A 146 4.20 -3.90 5.44
CA ASP A 146 3.58 -2.59 5.70
C ASP A 146 4.20 -1.48 4.85
N GLY A 147 5.54 -1.42 4.82
CA GLY A 147 6.25 -0.47 3.97
C GLY A 147 5.94 -0.63 2.49
N GLN A 148 5.81 -1.88 2.03
CA GLN A 148 5.37 -2.14 0.68
C GLN A 148 3.92 -1.67 0.47
N MET A 149 3.00 -1.95 1.40
CA MET A 149 1.60 -1.55 1.24
C MET A 149 1.43 -0.04 1.12
N LEU A 150 2.18 0.73 1.90
CA LEU A 150 2.07 2.19 1.95
C LEU A 150 2.79 2.88 0.79
N PHE A 151 4.00 2.41 0.45
CA PHE A 151 4.88 3.13 -0.47
C PHE A 151 4.99 2.51 -1.86
N LEU A 152 4.30 1.40 -2.13
CA LEU A 152 4.32 0.75 -3.45
C LEU A 152 3.93 1.66 -4.62
N PRO A 153 2.87 2.51 -4.54
CA PRO A 153 2.57 3.42 -5.64
C PRO A 153 3.72 4.39 -5.92
N LYS A 154 4.32 4.95 -4.86
CA LYS A 154 5.45 5.88 -4.95
C LYS A 154 6.73 5.19 -5.47
N TYR A 155 6.95 3.96 -5.04
CA TYR A 155 7.99 3.09 -5.56
C TYR A 155 7.80 2.88 -7.07
N MET A 156 6.59 2.56 -7.53
CA MET A 156 6.31 2.38 -8.96
C MET A 156 6.52 3.66 -9.77
N GLU A 157 6.08 4.81 -9.24
CA GLU A 157 6.32 6.12 -9.86
C GLU A 157 7.83 6.37 -10.06
N THR A 158 8.63 6.08 -9.03
CA THR A 158 10.07 6.36 -9.04
C THR A 158 10.86 5.35 -9.87
N GLN A 159 10.58 4.06 -9.74
CA GLN A 159 11.34 2.99 -10.41
C GLN A 159 10.97 2.79 -11.86
N PHE A 160 9.69 2.90 -12.21
CA PHE A 160 9.20 2.60 -13.55
C PHE A 160 8.77 3.85 -14.31
N ASN A 161 8.93 5.03 -13.70
CA ASN A 161 8.60 6.33 -14.28
C ASN A 161 7.17 6.38 -14.86
N ILE A 162 6.22 5.83 -14.12
CA ILE A 162 4.79 5.84 -14.46
C ILE A 162 4.03 6.85 -13.60
N SER A 163 2.90 7.34 -14.10
CA SER A 163 2.10 8.33 -13.37
C SER A 163 1.48 7.78 -12.09
N ALA A 164 1.25 8.66 -11.11
CA ALA A 164 0.58 8.31 -9.85
C ALA A 164 -0.77 7.61 -10.08
N THR A 165 -1.51 8.01 -11.12
CA THR A 165 -2.77 7.38 -11.52
C THR A 165 -2.59 5.92 -11.94
N ALA A 166 -1.58 5.64 -12.77
CA ALA A 166 -1.28 4.29 -13.25
C ALA A 166 -0.76 3.39 -12.12
N SER A 167 0.11 3.91 -11.25
CA SER A 167 0.63 3.19 -10.08
C SER A 167 -0.47 2.78 -9.10
N ASN A 168 -1.39 3.71 -8.78
CA ASN A 168 -2.53 3.43 -7.91
C ASN A 168 -3.51 2.45 -8.56
N LEU A 169 -3.72 2.56 -9.87
CA LEU A 169 -4.58 1.64 -10.60
C LEU A 169 -4.02 0.22 -10.55
N ALA A 170 -2.73 0.05 -10.86
CA ALA A 170 -2.07 -1.25 -10.83
C ALA A 170 -2.07 -1.87 -9.42
N THR A 171 -1.75 -1.07 -8.40
CA THR A 171 -1.71 -1.53 -7.00
C THR A 171 -3.09 -1.95 -6.50
N GLY A 172 -4.10 -1.14 -6.76
CA GLY A 172 -5.44 -1.31 -6.21
C GLY A 172 -6.37 -2.23 -6.99
N SER A 173 -6.19 -2.35 -8.31
CA SER A 173 -6.99 -3.27 -9.14
C SER A 173 -6.32 -4.63 -9.22
N ILE A 174 -5.19 -4.71 -9.92
CA ILE A 174 -4.51 -5.98 -10.22
C ILE A 174 -4.11 -6.69 -8.93
N GLY A 175 -3.42 -5.99 -8.02
CA GLY A 175 -2.93 -6.60 -6.77
C GLY A 175 -4.04 -7.12 -5.86
N LEU A 176 -5.15 -6.38 -5.71
CA LEU A 176 -6.26 -6.79 -4.84
C LEU A 176 -7.13 -7.87 -5.47
N LEU A 177 -7.33 -7.86 -6.79
CA LEU A 177 -8.05 -8.93 -7.49
C LEU A 177 -7.31 -10.27 -7.41
N CYS A 178 -5.98 -10.27 -7.55
CA CYS A 178 -5.16 -11.47 -7.35
C CYS A 178 -5.26 -11.99 -5.90
N THR A 179 -5.27 -11.09 -4.92
CA THR A 179 -5.45 -11.44 -3.50
C THR A 179 -6.83 -12.08 -3.26
N ALA A 180 -7.89 -11.49 -3.83
CA ALA A 180 -9.25 -12.02 -3.73
C ALA A 180 -9.39 -13.40 -4.38
N ALA A 181 -8.78 -13.60 -5.55
CA ALA A 181 -8.73 -14.89 -6.21
C ALA A 181 -8.03 -15.95 -5.34
N GLY A 182 -6.90 -15.62 -4.72
CA GLY A 182 -6.18 -16.52 -3.81
C GLY A 182 -7.00 -16.93 -2.59
N LEU A 183 -7.71 -15.97 -1.97
CA LEU A 183 -8.62 -16.27 -0.85
C LEU A 183 -9.77 -17.20 -1.27
N LEU A 184 -10.37 -16.97 -2.44
CA LEU A 184 -11.47 -17.81 -2.95
C LEU A 184 -11.01 -19.24 -3.25
N VAL A 185 -9.85 -19.39 -3.91
CA VAL A 185 -9.25 -20.70 -4.21
C VAL A 185 -8.92 -21.45 -2.91
N SER A 186 -8.29 -20.77 -1.95
CA SER A 186 -7.97 -21.37 -0.65
C SER A 186 -9.22 -21.75 0.14
N ALA A 187 -10.23 -20.87 0.18
CA ALA A 187 -11.51 -21.16 0.82
C ALA A 187 -12.18 -22.40 0.19
N PHE A 188 -12.26 -22.47 -1.14
CA PHE A 188 -12.81 -23.63 -1.84
C PHE A 188 -12.06 -24.93 -1.48
N PHE A 189 -10.73 -24.90 -1.51
CA PHE A 189 -9.89 -26.05 -1.18
C PHE A 189 -10.12 -26.52 0.27
N ILE A 190 -10.12 -25.59 1.22
CA ILE A 190 -10.33 -25.88 2.63
C ILE A 190 -11.73 -26.45 2.87
N PHE A 191 -12.76 -25.89 2.24
CA PHE A 191 -14.14 -26.37 2.39
C PHE A 191 -14.33 -27.77 1.80
N LYS A 192 -13.69 -28.04 0.65
CA LYS A 192 -13.81 -29.32 -0.06
C LYS A 192 -13.04 -30.45 0.63
N PHE A 193 -11.77 -30.21 0.96
CA PHE A 193 -10.85 -31.26 1.43
C PHE A 193 -10.69 -31.32 2.94
N LYS A 194 -11.11 -30.27 3.68
CA LYS A 194 -11.05 -30.18 5.15
C LYS A 194 -9.70 -30.63 5.72
N PRO A 195 -8.58 -30.00 5.30
CA PRO A 195 -7.25 -30.42 5.72
C PRO A 195 -7.05 -30.29 7.24
N ARG A 196 -6.20 -31.18 7.79
CA ARG A 196 -5.75 -31.11 9.19
C ARG A 196 -4.89 -29.86 9.41
N ALA A 197 -4.86 -29.37 10.64
CA ALA A 197 -4.11 -28.15 11.00
C ALA A 197 -2.61 -28.20 10.65
N ARG A 198 -1.98 -29.40 10.71
CA ARG A 198 -0.57 -29.57 10.34
C ARG A 198 -0.29 -29.24 8.86
N TYR A 199 -1.17 -29.67 7.95
CA TYR A 199 -1.02 -29.37 6.53
C TYR A 199 -1.27 -27.90 6.22
N LEU A 200 -2.21 -27.26 6.94
CA LEU A 200 -2.43 -25.80 6.82
C LEU A 200 -1.20 -25.02 7.28
N ALA A 201 -0.59 -25.40 8.42
CA ALA A 201 0.63 -24.77 8.90
C ALA A 201 1.80 -24.97 7.92
N ALA A 202 1.98 -26.18 7.38
CA ALA A 202 3.00 -26.46 6.37
C ALA A 202 2.80 -25.64 5.08
N TRP A 203 1.55 -25.49 4.63
CA TRP A 203 1.23 -24.65 3.48
C TRP A 203 1.55 -23.17 3.74
N ASN A 204 1.24 -22.65 4.93
CA ASN A 204 1.61 -21.28 5.30
C ASN A 204 3.12 -21.07 5.23
N VAL A 205 3.91 -21.98 5.82
CA VAL A 205 5.39 -21.89 5.74
C VAL A 205 5.86 -21.89 4.29
N PHE A 206 5.27 -22.74 3.44
CA PHE A 206 5.59 -22.78 2.02
C PHE A 206 5.27 -21.45 1.31
N THR A 207 4.11 -20.84 1.56
CA THR A 207 3.76 -19.56 0.95
C THR A 207 4.70 -18.46 1.39
N GLU A 208 5.10 -18.41 2.67
CA GLU A 208 6.07 -17.43 3.16
C GLU A 208 7.45 -17.60 2.50
N MET A 209 7.92 -18.85 2.32
CA MET A 209 9.18 -19.10 1.61
C MET A 209 9.12 -18.63 0.14
N MET A 210 7.97 -18.80 -0.52
CA MET A 210 7.77 -18.30 -1.89
C MET A 210 7.69 -16.78 -1.93
N ASP A 211 7.13 -16.14 -0.90
CA ASP A 211 7.11 -14.69 -0.78
C ASP A 211 8.52 -14.11 -0.66
N VAL A 212 9.41 -14.71 0.14
CA VAL A 212 10.85 -14.35 0.23
C VAL A 212 11.53 -14.43 -1.14
N VAL A 213 11.34 -15.54 -1.87
CA VAL A 213 11.91 -15.72 -3.21
C VAL A 213 11.37 -14.66 -4.18
N GLY A 214 10.07 -14.36 -4.10
CA GLY A 214 9.46 -13.32 -4.92
C GLY A 214 10.06 -11.94 -4.63
N PHE A 215 10.30 -11.59 -3.36
CA PHE A 215 10.93 -10.32 -3.01
C PHE A 215 12.38 -10.22 -3.50
N LEU A 216 13.15 -11.31 -3.40
CA LEU A 216 14.50 -11.36 -3.98
C LEU A 216 14.47 -11.16 -5.49
N SER A 217 13.49 -11.75 -6.18
CA SER A 217 13.33 -11.54 -7.62
C SER A 217 12.93 -10.11 -7.97
N ILE A 218 12.09 -9.46 -7.16
CA ILE A 218 11.76 -8.04 -7.31
C ILE A 218 12.99 -7.15 -7.15
N LEU A 219 13.88 -7.45 -6.21
CA LEU A 219 15.13 -6.69 -6.04
C LEU A 219 16.02 -6.72 -7.29
N MET A 220 15.90 -7.74 -8.15
CA MET A 220 16.66 -7.83 -9.40
C MET A 220 15.99 -7.08 -10.56
N ILE A 221 14.71 -6.70 -10.41
CA ILE A 221 14.01 -5.92 -11.42
C ILE A 221 14.37 -4.44 -11.20
N SER A 222 15.01 -3.84 -12.19
CA SER A 222 15.26 -2.40 -12.27
C SER A 222 14.84 -1.87 -13.63
N CYS A 223 14.49 -0.59 -13.66
CA CYS A 223 14.58 0.20 -14.88
C CYS A 223 15.84 1.07 -14.84
N GLU A 224 16.29 1.52 -16.01
CA GLU A 224 17.30 2.56 -16.12
C GLU A 224 16.82 3.82 -15.39
N SER A 225 17.64 4.36 -14.49
CA SER A 225 17.33 5.60 -13.78
C SER A 225 17.56 6.80 -14.71
N LEU A 226 16.81 7.88 -14.49
CA LEU A 226 17.07 9.16 -15.18
C LEU A 226 18.54 9.57 -15.01
N ASN A 227 19.22 9.82 -16.12
CA ASN A 227 20.59 10.35 -16.11
C ASN A 227 20.55 11.84 -15.75
N PHE A 228 20.38 12.09 -14.46
CA PHE A 228 20.28 13.44 -13.93
C PHE A 228 21.68 14.01 -13.71
N GLN A 229 21.89 15.26 -14.13
CA GLN A 229 23.19 15.93 -14.03
C GLN A 229 23.36 16.62 -12.67
N TRP A 230 24.50 16.35 -12.03
CA TRP A 230 24.88 16.88 -10.73
C TRP A 230 26.37 17.20 -10.70
N SER A 231 26.77 18.19 -9.90
CA SER A 231 28.16 18.36 -9.47
C SER A 231 28.38 17.71 -8.09
N THR A 232 29.58 17.21 -7.85
CA THR A 232 29.98 16.67 -6.54
C THR A 232 30.64 17.74 -5.70
N LEU A 233 30.08 17.96 -4.50
CA LEU A 233 30.67 18.79 -3.46
C LEU A 233 31.91 18.10 -2.87
N PRO A 234 32.85 18.85 -2.27
CA PRO A 234 34.06 18.29 -1.63
C PRO A 234 33.76 17.23 -0.56
N ASP A 235 32.62 17.37 0.13
CA ASP A 235 32.17 16.45 1.19
C ASP A 235 31.49 15.18 0.64
N GLY A 236 31.46 14.99 -0.69
CA GLY A 236 30.78 13.89 -1.37
C GLY A 236 29.27 14.09 -1.58
N GLY A 237 28.72 15.25 -1.19
CA GLY A 237 27.35 15.64 -1.48
C GLY A 237 27.11 15.91 -2.97
N LYS A 238 25.86 15.80 -3.45
CA LYS A 238 25.47 16.18 -4.81
C LYS A 238 24.85 17.58 -4.79
N THR A 239 25.23 18.43 -5.74
CA THR A 239 24.61 19.74 -5.97
C THR A 239 24.16 19.87 -7.43
N ILE A 240 23.14 20.71 -7.66
CA ILE A 240 22.62 21.06 -8.98
C ILE A 240 23.33 22.28 -9.58
N ASP A 241 24.08 23.02 -8.76
CA ASP A 241 24.92 24.13 -9.19
C ASP A 241 26.18 23.59 -9.88
N MET A 242 26.37 24.00 -11.13
CA MET A 242 27.47 23.54 -11.98
C MET A 242 28.24 24.75 -12.51
N PRO A 243 29.55 24.61 -12.82
CA PRO A 243 30.33 25.72 -13.37
C PRO A 243 29.68 26.36 -14.62
N CYS A 244 29.01 25.56 -15.45
CA CYS A 244 28.33 26.00 -16.67
C CYS A 244 27.08 26.86 -16.41
N ASN A 245 26.38 26.71 -15.28
CA ASN A 245 25.17 27.47 -14.94
C ASN A 245 25.43 28.60 -13.92
N SER A 246 26.69 28.79 -13.51
CA SER A 246 27.10 29.85 -12.58
C SER A 246 26.72 31.26 -13.04
N ASN A 247 26.72 31.49 -14.36
CA ASN A 247 26.34 32.77 -14.97
C ASN A 247 24.83 33.05 -14.92
N CYS A 248 24.00 32.04 -14.64
CA CYS A 248 22.54 32.18 -14.62
C CYS A 248 22.00 32.64 -13.25
N ALA A 249 22.81 32.61 -12.19
CA ALA A 249 22.42 32.96 -10.82
C ALA A 249 21.08 32.32 -10.42
N CYS A 250 20.95 31.00 -10.61
CA CYS A 250 19.72 30.27 -10.36
C CYS A 250 19.29 30.41 -8.89
N ASP A 251 18.08 30.93 -8.68
CA ASP A 251 17.56 31.08 -7.32
C ASP A 251 17.28 29.70 -6.71
N SER A 252 17.70 29.54 -5.45
CA SER A 252 17.36 28.42 -4.58
C SER A 252 15.86 28.17 -4.42
N SER A 253 15.01 29.17 -4.71
CA SER A 253 13.55 29.07 -4.69
C SER A 253 12.92 28.56 -5.99
N ILE A 254 13.73 28.31 -7.05
CA ILE A 254 13.23 27.77 -8.32
C ILE A 254 12.55 26.42 -8.08
N LYS A 255 11.29 26.33 -8.53
CA LYS A 255 10.53 25.09 -8.48
C LYS A 255 11.16 24.06 -9.42
N TYR A 256 11.15 22.79 -9.00
CA TYR A 256 11.54 21.68 -9.85
C TYR A 256 10.79 21.72 -11.19
N SER A 257 11.52 21.76 -12.30
CA SER A 257 10.98 21.92 -13.65
C SER A 257 11.88 21.21 -14.65
N PRO A 258 11.90 19.87 -14.66
CA PRO A 258 12.93 19.10 -15.35
C PRO A 258 12.95 19.41 -16.85
N VAL A 259 14.16 19.40 -17.42
CA VAL A 259 14.37 19.51 -18.88
C VAL A 259 15.30 18.40 -19.36
N CYS A 260 15.06 17.93 -20.59
CA CYS A 260 15.82 16.84 -21.20
C CYS A 260 16.61 17.31 -22.42
N HIS A 261 17.91 17.01 -22.43
CA HIS A 261 18.71 17.05 -23.66
C HIS A 261 18.60 15.69 -24.37
N LEU A 262 17.84 15.62 -25.47
CA LEU A 262 17.56 14.34 -26.14
C LEU A 262 18.80 13.65 -26.71
N SER A 263 19.80 14.41 -27.18
CA SER A 263 20.98 13.86 -27.84
C SER A 263 21.88 13.08 -26.88
N SER A 264 22.10 13.61 -25.66
CA SER A 264 22.90 12.95 -24.61
C SER A 264 22.05 12.17 -23.59
N ARG A 265 20.72 12.28 -23.65
CA ARG A 265 19.74 11.75 -22.67
C ARG A 265 19.98 12.25 -21.25
N GLU A 266 20.42 13.48 -21.10
CA GLU A 266 20.70 14.11 -19.81
C GLU A 266 19.49 14.91 -19.33
N THR A 267 19.11 14.72 -18.06
CA THR A 267 18.04 15.48 -17.41
C THR A 267 18.63 16.50 -16.45
N PHE A 268 18.17 17.74 -16.54
CA PHE A 268 18.55 18.84 -15.64
C PHE A 268 17.39 19.24 -14.74
N PHE A 269 17.70 19.80 -13.58
CA PHE A 269 16.71 20.23 -12.58
C PHE A 269 15.72 21.28 -13.09
N SER A 270 16.22 22.24 -13.86
CA SER A 270 15.43 23.31 -14.47
C SER A 270 16.13 23.87 -15.70
N PRO A 271 15.45 24.67 -16.54
CA PRO A 271 16.08 25.36 -17.66
C PRO A 271 17.27 26.24 -17.24
N CYS A 272 17.16 26.91 -16.08
CA CYS A 272 18.25 27.72 -15.52
C CYS A 272 19.48 26.86 -15.21
N HIS A 273 19.26 25.68 -14.62
CA HIS A 273 20.34 24.78 -14.25
C HIS A 273 20.96 24.06 -15.46
N ALA A 274 20.27 24.04 -16.61
CA ALA A 274 20.81 23.67 -17.90
C ALA A 274 21.56 24.83 -18.61
N GLY A 275 21.55 26.03 -18.03
CA GLY A 275 22.23 27.20 -18.56
C GLY A 275 21.54 27.84 -19.76
N CYS A 276 20.25 27.60 -19.97
CA CYS A 276 19.51 28.08 -21.14
C CYS A 276 19.11 29.55 -21.00
N GLN A 277 19.30 30.34 -22.05
CA GLN A 277 18.94 31.77 -22.09
C GLN A 277 17.62 32.05 -22.82
N ASP A 278 17.29 31.21 -23.81
CA ASP A 278 16.13 31.41 -24.67
C ASP A 278 15.10 30.29 -24.54
N SER A 279 13.83 30.59 -24.87
CA SER A 279 12.77 29.58 -24.95
C SER A 279 11.78 29.87 -26.07
N PHE A 280 11.32 28.82 -26.75
CA PHE A 280 10.32 28.89 -27.80
C PHE A 280 9.42 27.65 -27.76
N PHE A 281 8.24 27.73 -28.38
CA PHE A 281 7.35 26.59 -28.52
C PHE A 281 7.61 25.88 -29.85
N SER A 282 7.79 24.56 -29.80
CA SER A 282 7.88 23.73 -31.00
C SER A 282 6.50 23.57 -31.65
N GLN A 283 6.46 23.14 -32.92
CA GLN A 283 5.22 22.91 -33.67
C GLN A 283 4.26 21.92 -32.98
N ASN A 284 4.78 21.03 -32.14
CA ASN A 284 4.00 20.08 -31.35
C ASN A 284 3.45 20.65 -30.02
N GLY A 285 3.61 21.96 -29.77
CA GLY A 285 3.20 22.62 -28.52
C GLY A 285 4.14 22.39 -27.33
N THR A 286 5.20 21.59 -27.49
CA THR A 286 6.21 21.38 -26.46
C THR A 286 7.11 22.60 -26.32
N LYS A 287 7.33 23.06 -25.08
CA LYS A 287 8.26 24.15 -24.78
C LYS A 287 9.70 23.65 -24.92
N VAL A 288 10.50 24.39 -25.68
CA VAL A 288 11.91 24.11 -25.97
C VAL A 288 12.73 25.26 -25.43
N PHE A 289 13.85 24.94 -24.81
CA PHE A 289 14.83 25.92 -24.35
C PHE A 289 16.10 25.80 -25.19
N SER A 290 16.68 26.93 -25.55
CA SER A 290 17.88 27.01 -26.40
C SER A 290 18.96 27.86 -25.77
N ASP A 291 20.15 27.80 -26.39
CA ASP A 291 21.37 28.46 -25.91
C ASP A 291 21.72 28.01 -24.48
N CYS A 292 21.83 26.69 -24.31
CA CYS A 292 22.04 26.03 -23.02
C CYS A 292 23.52 25.69 -22.82
N SER A 293 24.21 26.40 -21.93
CA SER A 293 25.67 26.24 -21.72
C SER A 293 26.09 24.93 -21.04
N CYS A 294 25.16 24.22 -20.38
CA CYS A 294 25.47 22.98 -19.68
C CYS A 294 25.24 21.72 -20.52
N THR A 295 24.78 21.84 -21.76
CA THR A 295 24.65 20.69 -22.66
C THR A 295 25.93 20.49 -23.45
N ALA A 296 26.31 19.24 -23.73
CA ALA A 296 27.58 18.91 -24.39
C ALA A 296 27.79 19.63 -25.75
N ASP A 297 26.70 19.92 -26.46
CA ASP A 297 26.72 20.52 -27.80
C ASP A 297 26.15 21.96 -27.83
N ASN A 298 25.91 22.58 -26.67
CA ASN A 298 25.06 23.78 -26.53
C ASN A 298 23.68 23.62 -27.21
N GLY A 299 23.23 22.36 -27.32
CA GLY A 299 22.00 21.96 -27.97
C GLY A 299 20.76 22.32 -27.16
N PRO A 300 19.58 22.38 -27.82
CA PRO A 300 18.33 22.70 -27.17
C PRO A 300 17.84 21.57 -26.26
N VAL A 301 17.13 21.93 -25.20
CA VAL A 301 16.50 20.98 -24.26
C VAL A 301 14.98 21.10 -24.31
N LEU A 302 14.29 19.99 -24.12
CA LEU A 302 12.83 19.91 -24.09
C LEU A 302 12.31 20.01 -22.65
N ASP A 303 11.14 20.62 -22.45
CA ASP A 303 10.43 20.56 -21.17
C ASP A 303 10.03 19.12 -20.83
N GLY A 304 10.24 18.74 -19.56
CA GLY A 304 9.99 17.40 -19.04
C GLY A 304 11.27 16.56 -18.88
N PRO A 305 11.20 15.47 -18.10
CA PRO A 305 12.30 14.54 -17.93
C PRO A 305 12.54 13.72 -19.21
N CYS A 306 13.74 13.16 -19.36
CA CYS A 306 14.02 12.31 -20.52
C CYS A 306 13.15 11.04 -20.55
N PRO A 307 12.69 10.61 -21.74
CA PRO A 307 11.84 9.44 -21.87
C PRO A 307 12.63 8.17 -21.53
N LEU A 308 12.03 7.33 -20.69
CA LEU A 308 12.54 6.00 -20.32
C LEU A 308 11.55 4.93 -20.75
N ASP A 309 12.02 3.86 -21.38
CA ASP A 309 11.17 2.71 -21.73
C ASP A 309 11.26 1.61 -20.67
N CYS A 310 10.45 1.76 -19.61
CA CYS A 310 10.39 0.81 -18.50
C CYS A 310 9.28 -0.25 -18.65
N ARG A 311 8.63 -0.36 -19.81
CA ARG A 311 7.38 -1.12 -19.95
C ARG A 311 7.56 -2.61 -19.67
N SER A 312 8.63 -3.22 -20.17
CA SER A 312 8.92 -4.65 -19.98
C SER A 312 9.20 -4.97 -18.51
N ALA A 313 10.07 -4.19 -17.86
CA ALA A 313 10.41 -4.33 -16.45
C ALA A 313 9.17 -4.16 -15.55
N PHE A 314 8.30 -3.19 -15.86
CA PHE A 314 7.05 -2.98 -15.15
C PHE A 314 6.08 -4.16 -15.29
N ILE A 315 5.93 -4.73 -16.49
CA ILE A 315 5.07 -5.90 -16.69
C ILE A 315 5.58 -7.11 -15.90
N ILE A 316 6.89 -7.38 -15.94
CA ILE A 316 7.50 -8.48 -15.17
C ILE A 316 7.26 -8.25 -13.67
N PHE A 317 7.48 -7.04 -13.17
CA PHE A 317 7.23 -6.67 -11.79
C PHE A 317 5.78 -6.93 -11.35
N ILE A 318 4.81 -6.49 -12.17
CA ILE A 318 3.39 -6.73 -11.87
C ILE A 318 3.08 -8.22 -11.86
N VAL A 319 3.58 -9.01 -12.81
CA VAL A 319 3.35 -10.46 -12.85
C VAL A 319 3.89 -11.14 -11.59
N VAL A 320 5.12 -10.82 -11.17
CA VAL A 320 5.72 -11.38 -9.95
C VAL A 320 4.89 -11.00 -8.72
N GLN A 321 4.52 -9.71 -8.59
CA GLN A 321 3.66 -9.22 -7.52
C GLN A 321 2.29 -9.91 -7.48
N CYS A 322 1.69 -10.19 -8.64
CA CYS A 322 0.42 -10.92 -8.73
C CYS A 322 0.54 -12.33 -8.18
N VAL A 323 1.60 -13.05 -8.58
CA VAL A 323 1.85 -14.42 -8.13
C VAL A 323 2.06 -14.46 -6.62
N GLN A 324 2.89 -13.56 -6.08
CA GLN A 324 3.10 -13.43 -4.63
C GLN A 324 1.80 -13.14 -3.88
N ARG A 325 1.05 -12.11 -4.31
CA ARG A 325 -0.20 -11.74 -3.64
C ARG A 325 -1.24 -12.86 -3.68
N PHE A 326 -1.31 -13.61 -4.78
CA PHE A 326 -2.16 -14.78 -4.89
C PHE A 326 -1.72 -15.88 -3.92
N LEU A 327 -0.44 -16.26 -3.94
CA LEU A 327 0.11 -17.32 -3.08
C LEU A 327 -0.02 -16.96 -1.60
N GLY A 328 0.44 -15.78 -1.17
CA GLY A 328 0.33 -15.32 0.21
C GLY A 328 -1.12 -15.20 0.69
N ALA A 329 -2.06 -14.85 -0.20
CA ALA A 329 -3.49 -14.88 0.14
C ALA A 329 -3.99 -16.31 0.46
N THR A 330 -3.46 -17.34 -0.21
CA THR A 330 -3.87 -18.71 0.08
C THR A 330 -3.46 -19.17 1.48
N GLY A 331 -2.29 -18.72 1.98
CA GLY A 331 -1.80 -19.00 3.34
C GLY A 331 -2.59 -18.24 4.43
N ARG A 332 -2.99 -16.99 4.16
CA ARG A 332 -3.78 -16.18 5.12
C ARG A 332 -5.07 -16.86 5.59
N ALA A 333 -5.77 -17.57 4.71
CA ALA A 333 -6.97 -18.33 5.08
C ALA A 333 -6.66 -19.47 6.07
N GLY A 334 -5.54 -20.16 5.88
CA GLY A 334 -5.05 -21.19 6.80
C GLY A 334 -4.69 -20.64 8.17
N ASN A 335 -4.00 -19.49 8.20
CA ASN A 335 -3.62 -18.80 9.43
C ASN A 335 -4.86 -18.41 10.27
N CYS A 336 -5.86 -17.80 9.64
CA CYS A 336 -7.13 -17.44 10.29
C CYS A 336 -7.85 -18.66 10.89
N LEU A 337 -7.83 -19.81 10.20
CA LEU A 337 -8.44 -21.04 10.73
C LEU A 337 -7.67 -21.65 11.89
N ILE A 338 -6.34 -21.57 11.90
CA ILE A 338 -5.53 -22.03 13.03
C ILE A 338 -5.91 -21.21 14.27
N GLN A 339 -6.03 -19.89 14.13
CA GLN A 339 -6.46 -18.99 15.19
C GLN A 339 -7.83 -19.38 15.77
N PHE A 340 -8.82 -19.65 14.91
CA PHE A 340 -10.16 -20.06 15.39
C PHE A 340 -10.22 -21.47 15.98
N ARG A 341 -9.28 -22.36 15.62
CA ARG A 341 -9.26 -23.75 16.11
C ARG A 341 -8.52 -23.91 17.43
N CYS A 342 -7.62 -23.00 17.78
CA CYS A 342 -6.81 -23.10 18.99
C CYS A 342 -7.42 -22.39 20.20
N VAL A 343 -8.57 -21.72 20.05
CA VAL A 343 -9.27 -21.00 21.13
C VAL A 343 -10.71 -21.49 21.30
N ASP A 344 -11.21 -21.37 22.53
CA ASP A 344 -12.61 -21.67 22.85
C ASP A 344 -13.56 -20.74 22.09
N VAL A 345 -14.77 -21.23 21.79
CA VAL A 345 -15.77 -20.46 21.02
C VAL A 345 -16.09 -19.10 21.67
N ALA A 346 -16.12 -19.05 23.00
CA ALA A 346 -16.36 -17.82 23.76
C ALA A 346 -15.23 -16.78 23.64
N ASP A 347 -14.00 -17.23 23.34
CA ASP A 347 -12.82 -16.38 23.35
C ASP A 347 -12.42 -15.88 21.96
N LYS A 348 -13.04 -16.39 20.89
CA LYS A 348 -12.68 -16.08 19.49
C LYS A 348 -12.66 -14.59 19.20
N ALA A 349 -13.66 -13.85 19.69
CA ALA A 349 -13.74 -12.40 19.47
C ALA A 349 -12.57 -11.67 20.15
N VAL A 350 -12.24 -12.05 21.38
CA VAL A 350 -11.13 -11.45 22.14
C VAL A 350 -9.78 -11.84 21.54
N ALA A 351 -9.64 -13.08 21.05
CA ALA A 351 -8.43 -13.56 20.37
C ALA A 351 -8.16 -12.80 19.06
N PHE A 352 -9.19 -12.52 18.27
CA PHE A 352 -9.08 -11.71 17.06
C PHE A 352 -8.74 -10.25 17.40
N ALA A 353 -9.40 -9.68 18.41
CA ALA A 353 -9.10 -8.33 18.90
C ALA A 353 -7.66 -8.22 19.42
N LEU A 354 -7.14 -9.25 20.07
CA LEU A 354 -5.75 -9.31 20.52
C LEU A 354 -4.77 -9.25 19.35
N LEU A 355 -5.03 -9.97 18.25
CA LEU A 355 -4.20 -9.85 17.04
C LEU A 355 -4.23 -8.42 16.50
N GLU A 356 -5.40 -7.81 16.36
CA GLU A 356 -5.52 -6.42 15.88
C GLU A 356 -4.76 -5.42 16.77
N VAL A 357 -4.85 -5.57 18.11
CA VAL A 357 -4.07 -4.72 19.03
C VAL A 357 -2.57 -4.91 18.83
N LEU A 358 -2.09 -6.14 18.65
CA LEU A 358 -0.68 -6.40 18.35
C LEU A 358 -0.26 -5.74 17.03
N LEU A 359 -1.09 -5.83 15.98
CA LEU A 359 -0.81 -5.17 14.71
C LEU A 359 -0.79 -3.64 14.83
N CYS A 360 -1.72 -3.05 15.57
CA CYS A 360 -1.71 -1.60 15.80
C CYS A 360 -0.43 -1.15 16.52
N VAL A 361 -0.07 -1.82 17.61
CA VAL A 361 1.08 -1.43 18.45
C VAL A 361 2.41 -1.66 17.73
N PHE A 362 2.56 -2.80 17.08
CA PHE A 362 3.85 -3.22 16.53
C PHE A 362 4.01 -2.99 15.04
N VAL A 363 2.92 -2.75 14.29
CA VAL A 363 2.96 -2.57 12.83
C VAL A 363 2.44 -1.19 12.44
N PHE A 364 1.15 -0.91 12.61
CA PHE A 364 0.55 0.27 11.98
C PHE A 364 0.98 1.61 12.59
N ILE A 365 1.49 1.62 13.82
CA ILE A 365 2.10 2.81 14.44
C ILE A 365 3.58 2.95 14.03
N PRO A 366 4.47 1.98 14.31
CA PRO A 366 5.90 2.14 14.01
C PRO A 366 6.26 1.95 12.53
N GLY A 367 5.51 1.14 11.79
CA GLY A 367 5.76 0.81 10.38
C GLY A 367 5.83 2.04 9.48
N PRO A 368 4.78 2.89 9.41
CA PRO A 368 4.81 4.11 8.61
C PRO A 368 5.94 5.06 8.98
N ILE A 369 6.27 5.17 10.28
CA ILE A 369 7.34 6.04 10.79
C ILE A 369 8.70 5.52 10.33
N LEU A 370 8.96 4.21 10.51
CA LEU A 370 10.22 3.59 10.14
C LEU A 370 10.43 3.61 8.63
N TYR A 371 9.44 3.14 7.85
CA TYR A 371 9.54 3.12 6.39
C TYR A 371 9.55 4.52 5.80
N GLY A 372 8.85 5.49 6.40
CA GLY A 372 8.95 6.90 6.04
C GLY A 372 10.38 7.42 6.19
N HIS A 373 11.01 7.17 7.34
CA HIS A 373 12.41 7.55 7.58
C HIS A 373 13.39 6.85 6.62
N LEU A 374 13.17 5.55 6.35
CA LEU A 374 13.98 4.80 5.38
C LEU A 374 13.90 5.42 3.98
N ILE A 375 12.70 5.80 3.52
CA ILE A 375 12.50 6.43 2.21
C ILE A 375 13.09 7.83 2.17
N ASP A 376 12.97 8.60 3.25
CA ASP A 376 13.58 9.93 3.36
C ASP A 376 15.12 9.86 3.25
N MET A 377 15.75 8.78 3.74
CA MET A 377 17.19 8.55 3.57
C MET A 377 17.61 8.27 2.12
N THR A 378 16.67 7.91 1.24
CA THR A 378 16.96 7.75 -0.21
C THR A 378 16.75 9.05 -0.98
N CYS A 379 16.37 10.14 -0.31
CA CYS A 379 16.21 11.42 -0.97
C CYS A 379 17.57 11.97 -1.43
N THR A 380 17.72 12.25 -2.72
CA THR A 380 18.90 12.91 -3.27
C THR A 380 18.74 14.43 -3.30
N LEU A 381 17.52 14.91 -3.54
CA LEU A 381 17.23 16.34 -3.59
C LEU A 381 15.93 16.66 -2.86
N TRP A 382 16.06 17.41 -1.78
CA TRP A 382 14.94 17.92 -1.00
C TRP A 382 14.35 19.18 -1.63
N GLY A 383 13.02 19.26 -1.69
CA GLY A 383 12.35 20.51 -1.99
C GLY A 383 12.47 21.48 -0.82
N MET A 384 12.72 22.75 -1.10
CA MET A 384 12.70 23.82 -0.12
C MET A 384 11.52 24.76 -0.37
N THR A 385 10.75 25.02 0.67
CA THR A 385 9.66 26.00 0.62
C THR A 385 9.83 26.95 1.80
N CYS A 386 10.05 28.24 1.51
CA CYS A 386 10.26 29.28 2.52
C CYS A 386 11.38 28.95 3.53
N GLY A 387 12.51 28.41 3.05
CA GLY A 387 13.67 28.06 3.88
C GLY A 387 13.49 26.82 4.76
N LYS A 388 12.38 26.07 4.61
CA LYS A 388 12.15 24.79 5.29
C LYS A 388 12.20 23.65 4.30
N THR A 389 12.80 22.54 4.73
CA THR A 389 12.80 21.27 4.00
C THR A 389 11.37 20.74 3.90
N GLY A 390 10.91 20.53 2.67
CA GLY A 390 9.60 19.99 2.34
C GLY A 390 9.70 18.57 1.79
N ASN A 391 8.85 18.24 0.80
CA ASN A 391 8.86 16.92 0.16
C ASN A 391 10.15 16.71 -0.63
N CYS A 392 10.62 15.46 -0.65
CA CYS A 392 11.70 15.07 -1.54
C CYS A 392 11.23 15.11 -3.01
N TRP A 393 12.04 15.73 -3.87
CA TRP A 393 11.76 15.82 -5.31
C TRP A 393 12.32 14.64 -6.08
N ILE A 394 13.53 14.20 -5.73
CA ILE A 394 14.24 13.13 -6.45
C ILE A 394 14.75 12.13 -5.43
N TYR A 395 14.40 10.86 -5.67
CA TYR A 395 14.86 9.74 -4.87
C TYR A 395 15.90 8.94 -5.64
N ASP A 396 16.88 8.41 -4.92
CA ASP A 396 17.82 7.41 -5.43
C ASP A 396 17.06 6.10 -5.66
N ALA A 397 16.85 5.75 -6.92
CA ALA A 397 16.06 4.59 -7.29
C ALA A 397 16.66 3.28 -6.75
N GLU A 398 17.98 3.13 -6.75
CA GLU A 398 18.61 1.89 -6.29
C GLU A 398 18.43 1.73 -4.78
N LYS A 399 18.73 2.76 -4.00
CA LYS A 399 18.54 2.73 -2.54
C LYS A 399 17.08 2.54 -2.15
N LEU A 400 16.15 3.19 -2.87
CA LEU A 400 14.71 3.07 -2.63
C LEU A 400 14.25 1.61 -2.79
N ARG A 401 14.76 0.91 -3.80
CA ARG A 401 14.46 -0.51 -4.00
C ARG A 401 14.93 -1.37 -2.83
N TYR A 402 16.15 -1.15 -2.34
CA TYR A 402 16.63 -1.89 -1.17
C TYR A 402 15.85 -1.53 0.09
N TYR A 403 15.62 -0.26 0.39
CA TYR A 403 14.98 0.12 1.66
C TYR A 403 13.49 -0.22 1.75
N VAL A 404 12.78 -0.32 0.62
CA VAL A 404 11.37 -0.78 0.63
C VAL A 404 11.28 -2.29 0.85
N TYR A 405 12.19 -3.09 0.30
CA TYR A 405 12.08 -4.55 0.27
C TYR A 405 13.02 -5.29 1.23
N MET A 406 14.14 -4.70 1.63
CA MET A 406 15.16 -5.32 2.48
C MET A 406 14.71 -5.55 3.94
N PRO A 407 13.92 -4.66 4.59
CA PRO A 407 13.45 -4.88 5.95
C PRO A 407 12.64 -6.18 6.11
N ILE A 408 12.07 -6.70 5.03
CA ILE A 408 11.36 -7.99 4.99
C ILE A 408 12.29 -9.15 5.36
N PHE A 409 13.56 -9.10 4.97
CA PHE A 409 14.55 -10.16 5.25
C PHE A 409 15.20 -10.04 6.63
N GLY A 410 15.13 -8.88 7.28
CA GLY A 410 15.66 -8.68 8.64
C GLY A 410 14.71 -9.16 9.74
N LEU A 411 13.45 -9.48 9.38
CA LEU A 411 12.35 -9.79 10.31
C LEU A 411 11.72 -11.17 10.10
N LEU A 412 12.15 -11.90 9.07
CA LEU A 412 11.86 -13.32 8.82
C LEU A 412 13.04 -14.17 9.27
#